data_AF-A0A2M8Q3S5-F1
#
_entry.id   AF-A0A2M8Q3S5-F1
#
_cell.length_a   1.000
_cell.length_b   1.000
_cell.length_c   1.000
_cell.angle_alpha   90.00
_cell.angle_beta   90.00
_cell.angle_gamma   90.00
#
_symmetry.space_group_name_H-M   'P 1'
#
loop_
_entity.id
_entity.type
_entity.pdbx_description
1 polymer ?
#
loop_
_entity_poly.entity_id
_entity_poly.type
_entity_poly.pdbx_seq_one_letter_code
_entity_poly.pdbx_strand_id
1 'polypeptide(L)'
;MEAIPAAHNLKIEFSADSWRLVSTELETPTVLLDATPEGILAHPVFRAARALSSVTISPAQVGRVILGWAPENESWRLGLLLVDGAASVQDTVSMQWCELAAWPQQQIHITDLDKIKFAGQVLARLMDRPFQFVEPRTPTRITAFQEQEAASEENALVEEPTSLDAETPPSRREHPPTLETEALNIPEVTVLPLPIAMPDWHLRRTAVGAVWQRPSSWWLTHLVRLIATFIATILFFLLGIGSLTRGFAAVEPEWLPFLGIAVGVLLMFSLVRLIWHLLNANQVWIDGQQRIIYEQGTLLRLVRWRLDFDSIQYLLITQEAPRPQGRRRSTDPMRIVQDVWLHIYDGQRFYLLAQLHDVEGQTFDWDNVRTHGRTKTRRALQLVEYDTPAHHAAQQIADIIKVPVYIDTI
;
A
#
# COMPACT_ATOMS: atom_id res chain seq x y z
N MET A 1 13.79 27.09 -34.18
CA MET A 1 12.65 26.38 -33.56
C MET A 1 13.00 24.92 -33.57
N GLU A 2 13.09 24.32 -32.38
CA GLU A 2 13.48 22.92 -32.21
C GLU A 2 12.25 22.07 -31.92
N ALA A 3 12.36 20.76 -32.18
CA ALA A 3 11.27 19.81 -31.99
C ALA A 3 11.77 18.49 -31.40
N ILE A 4 11.01 17.92 -30.46
CA ILE A 4 11.32 16.64 -29.80
C ILE A 4 10.07 15.75 -29.86
N PRO A 5 10.14 14.53 -30.43
CA PRO A 5 9.04 13.58 -30.41
C PRO A 5 8.84 13.02 -29.00
N ALA A 6 7.60 12.74 -28.61
CA ALA A 6 7.21 12.14 -27.34
C ALA A 6 6.21 11.00 -27.59
N ALA A 7 5.92 10.22 -26.55
CA ALA A 7 4.93 9.13 -26.63
C ALA A 7 3.55 9.65 -27.03
N HIS A 8 2.69 8.73 -27.49
CA HIS A 8 1.32 9.01 -27.91
C HIS A 8 1.20 9.97 -29.10
N ASN A 9 2.12 9.87 -30.07
CA ASN A 9 2.15 10.71 -31.27
C ASN A 9 2.16 12.21 -30.91
N LEU A 10 2.91 12.57 -29.86
CA LEU A 10 3.09 13.94 -29.44
C LEU A 10 4.44 14.46 -29.90
N LYS A 11 4.52 15.76 -30.15
CA LYS A 11 5.77 16.47 -30.41
C LYS A 11 5.77 17.77 -29.64
N ILE A 12 6.88 18.06 -28.97
CA ILE A 12 7.11 19.36 -28.34
C ILE A 12 7.87 20.22 -29.33
N GLU A 13 7.36 21.42 -29.62
CA GLU A 13 8.04 22.45 -30.40
C GLU A 13 8.38 23.63 -29.49
N PHE A 14 9.63 24.10 -29.50
CA PHE A 14 10.02 25.20 -28.63
C PHE A 14 11.05 26.14 -29.25
N SER A 15 11.05 27.38 -28.76
CA SER A 15 11.99 28.46 -29.06
C SER A 15 12.24 29.26 -27.78
N ALA A 16 12.97 30.38 -27.85
CA ALA A 16 13.18 31.23 -26.68
C ALA A 16 11.86 31.80 -26.11
N ASP A 17 10.88 32.07 -26.98
CA ASP A 17 9.66 32.83 -26.65
C ASP A 17 8.37 32.01 -26.83
N SER A 18 8.47 30.74 -27.23
CA SER A 18 7.31 29.89 -27.51
C SER A 18 7.55 28.45 -27.08
N TRP A 19 6.54 27.81 -26.52
CA TRP A 19 6.54 26.36 -26.27
C TRP A 19 5.19 25.77 -26.63
N ARG A 20 5.16 24.70 -27.42
CA ARG A 20 3.94 24.08 -27.95
C ARG A 20 3.97 22.57 -27.80
N LEU A 21 2.84 21.99 -27.41
CA LEU A 21 2.60 20.56 -27.51
C LEU A 21 1.69 20.30 -28.70
N VAL A 22 2.14 19.50 -29.65
CA VAL A 22 1.45 19.23 -30.91
C VAL A 22 1.14 17.74 -31.01
N SER A 23 -0.10 17.38 -31.33
CA SER A 23 -0.46 16.01 -31.72
C SER A 23 -0.20 15.81 -33.21
N THR A 24 0.50 14.73 -33.53
CA THR A 24 0.80 14.28 -34.88
C THR A 24 -0.04 13.06 -35.28
N GLU A 25 -1.10 12.74 -34.53
CA GLU A 25 -1.99 11.61 -34.83
C GLU A 25 -2.88 11.86 -36.05
N LEU A 26 -3.23 13.13 -36.30
CA LEU A 26 -4.05 13.56 -37.43
C LEU A 26 -3.18 14.02 -38.61
N GLU A 27 -3.71 13.96 -39.84
CA GLU A 27 -3.04 14.44 -41.06
C GLU A 27 -2.61 15.91 -40.93
N THR A 28 -3.40 16.71 -40.20
CA THR A 28 -3.06 18.09 -39.84
C THR A 28 -2.63 18.15 -38.37
N PRO A 29 -1.39 18.58 -38.07
CA PRO A 29 -0.92 18.70 -36.70
C PRO A 29 -1.82 19.62 -35.87
N THR A 30 -2.27 19.15 -34.71
CA THR A 30 -3.15 19.91 -33.81
C THR A 30 -2.37 20.39 -32.59
N VAL A 31 -2.35 21.70 -32.35
CA VAL A 31 -1.73 22.28 -31.15
C VAL A 31 -2.63 22.01 -29.94
N LEU A 32 -2.15 21.17 -29.03
CA LEU A 32 -2.83 20.81 -27.79
C LEU A 32 -2.59 21.84 -26.67
N LEU A 33 -1.38 22.38 -26.62
CA LEU A 33 -0.99 23.44 -25.70
C LEU A 33 -0.13 24.47 -26.44
N ASP A 34 -0.39 25.76 -26.20
CA ASP A 34 0.47 26.87 -26.63
C ASP A 34 0.81 27.72 -25.40
N ALA A 35 2.08 27.72 -25.02
CA ALA A 35 2.59 28.44 -23.85
C ALA A 35 3.35 29.69 -24.30
N THR A 36 2.95 30.81 -23.70
CA THR A 36 3.49 32.16 -23.92
C THR A 36 3.76 32.81 -22.55
N PRO A 37 4.46 33.96 -22.47
CA PRO A 37 4.63 34.66 -21.19
C PRO A 37 3.33 35.02 -20.46
N GLU A 38 2.19 35.11 -21.18
CA GLU A 38 0.88 35.42 -20.60
C GLU A 38 0.20 34.19 -19.95
N GLY A 39 0.66 32.98 -20.28
CA GLY A 39 0.11 31.72 -19.77
C GLY A 39 0.06 30.62 -20.82
N ILE A 40 -0.66 29.54 -20.48
CA ILE A 40 -0.80 28.35 -21.34
C ILE A 40 -2.24 28.26 -21.83
N LEU A 41 -2.43 28.30 -23.14
CA LEU A 41 -3.71 28.03 -23.80
C LEU A 41 -3.84 26.53 -24.03
N ALA A 42 -4.90 25.92 -23.46
CA ALA A 42 -5.13 24.49 -23.56
C ALA A 42 -6.31 24.17 -24.48
N HIS A 43 -6.04 23.31 -25.47
CA HIS A 43 -7.06 22.82 -26.40
C HIS A 43 -8.13 22.01 -25.63
N PRO A 44 -9.43 22.10 -26.01
CA PRO A 44 -10.52 21.42 -25.29
C PRO A 44 -10.30 19.91 -25.06
N VAL A 45 -9.76 19.21 -26.05
CA VAL A 45 -9.46 17.76 -25.95
C VAL A 45 -8.42 17.48 -24.86
N PHE A 46 -7.35 18.29 -24.80
CA PHE A 46 -6.32 18.14 -23.77
C PHE A 46 -6.88 18.46 -22.37
N ARG A 47 -7.69 19.51 -22.26
CA ARG A 47 -8.34 19.89 -20.99
C ARG A 47 -9.24 18.79 -20.45
N ALA A 48 -10.07 18.20 -21.31
CA ALA A 48 -10.94 17.09 -20.91
C ALA A 48 -10.11 15.89 -20.44
N ALA A 49 -9.04 15.53 -21.15
CA ALA A 49 -8.16 14.41 -20.80
C ALA A 49 -7.40 14.61 -19.48
N ARG A 50 -7.13 15.86 -19.09
CA ARG A 50 -6.40 16.21 -17.85
C ARG A 50 -7.29 16.81 -16.76
N ALA A 51 -8.62 16.79 -16.95
CA ALA A 51 -9.60 17.37 -16.04
C ALA A 51 -9.30 18.83 -15.64
N LEU A 52 -8.86 19.65 -16.60
CA LEU A 52 -8.51 21.06 -16.37
C LEU A 52 -9.77 21.94 -16.40
N SER A 53 -9.99 22.71 -15.34
CA SER A 53 -11.16 23.58 -15.18
C SER A 53 -11.11 24.81 -16.10
N SER A 54 -9.95 25.45 -16.26
CA SER A 54 -9.78 26.67 -17.06
C SER A 54 -9.30 26.41 -18.49
N VAL A 55 -9.69 27.30 -19.42
CA VAL A 55 -9.18 27.32 -20.81
C VAL A 55 -7.71 27.73 -20.84
N THR A 56 -7.38 28.73 -20.02
CA THR A 56 -6.06 29.30 -19.89
C THR A 56 -5.53 28.97 -18.51
N ILE A 57 -4.32 28.42 -18.44
CA ILE A 57 -3.58 28.23 -17.19
C ILE A 57 -2.71 29.47 -17.01
N SER A 58 -3.05 30.28 -16.00
CA SER A 58 -2.24 31.44 -15.63
C SER A 58 -0.89 31.00 -15.07
N PRO A 59 0.20 31.75 -15.30
CA PRO A 59 1.49 31.49 -14.64
C PRO A 59 1.36 31.39 -13.11
N ALA A 60 0.42 32.11 -12.49
CA ALA A 60 0.11 32.03 -11.06
C ALA A 60 -0.38 30.64 -10.60
N GLN A 61 -1.04 29.89 -11.48
CA GLN A 61 -1.53 28.54 -11.19
C GLN A 61 -0.46 27.46 -11.39
N VAL A 62 0.67 27.79 -12.02
CA VAL A 62 1.79 26.85 -12.17
C VAL A 62 2.69 27.00 -10.95
N GLY A 63 2.77 25.99 -10.09
CA GLY A 63 3.71 25.98 -8.97
C GLY A 63 5.14 25.70 -9.41
N ARG A 64 5.33 24.74 -10.32
CA ARG A 64 6.64 24.39 -10.91
C ARG A 64 6.49 23.53 -12.16
N VAL A 65 7.54 23.51 -12.97
CA VAL A 65 7.70 22.58 -14.10
C VAL A 65 8.63 21.44 -13.67
N ILE A 66 8.20 20.20 -13.87
CA ILE A 66 8.96 19.01 -13.43
C ILE A 66 9.26 18.12 -14.62
N LEU A 67 10.53 17.75 -14.78
CA LEU A 67 10.95 16.63 -15.61
C LEU A 67 11.49 15.54 -14.68
N GLY A 68 10.76 14.43 -14.55
CA GLY A 68 11.10 13.37 -13.61
C GLY A 68 11.06 11.98 -14.22
N TRP A 69 11.89 11.09 -13.68
CA TRP A 69 11.81 9.66 -13.96
C TRP A 69 10.62 9.03 -13.22
N ALA A 70 9.73 8.38 -13.96
CA ALA A 70 8.64 7.57 -13.44
C ALA A 70 9.06 6.09 -13.49
N PRO A 71 9.42 5.47 -12.34
CA PRO A 71 9.90 4.09 -12.31
C PRO A 71 8.82 3.08 -12.69
N GLU A 72 7.53 3.41 -12.51
CA GLU A 72 6.40 2.50 -12.73
C GLU A 72 6.29 2.04 -14.18
N ASN A 73 6.75 2.85 -15.13
CA ASN A 73 6.69 2.56 -16.55
C ASN A 73 8.01 2.89 -17.26
N GLU A 74 9.10 2.98 -16.50
CA GLU A 74 10.44 3.29 -16.98
C GLU A 74 10.44 4.45 -17.99
N SER A 75 9.82 5.58 -17.62
CA SER A 75 9.65 6.70 -18.55
C SER A 75 10.02 8.03 -17.92
N TRP A 76 10.59 8.92 -18.73
CA TRP A 76 10.70 10.32 -18.36
C TRP A 76 9.37 11.03 -18.59
N ARG A 77 8.92 11.83 -17.63
CA ARG A 77 7.68 12.59 -17.72
C ARG A 77 7.93 14.06 -17.50
N LEU A 78 7.44 14.88 -18.43
CA LEU A 78 7.38 16.33 -18.30
C LEU A 78 5.95 16.72 -17.92
N GLY A 79 5.81 17.47 -16.83
CA GLY A 79 4.51 17.91 -16.34
C GLY A 79 4.57 19.22 -15.56
N LEU A 80 3.38 19.74 -15.28
CA LEU A 80 3.17 20.91 -14.45
C LEU A 80 2.61 20.47 -13.10
N LEU A 81 3.13 21.04 -12.02
CA LEU A 81 2.46 20.99 -10.72
C LEU A 81 1.57 22.22 -10.62
N LEU A 82 0.26 22.01 -10.73
CA LEU A 82 -0.73 23.08 -10.65
C LEU A 82 -1.12 23.32 -9.20
N VAL A 83 -1.29 24.60 -8.86
CA VAL A 83 -1.70 25.09 -7.55
C VAL A 83 -3.03 25.80 -7.72
N ASP A 84 -4.04 25.39 -6.96
CA ASP A 84 -5.32 26.09 -6.96
C ASP A 84 -5.17 27.48 -6.32
N GLY A 85 -5.17 28.52 -7.15
CA GLY A 85 -5.04 29.91 -6.72
C GLY A 85 -6.22 30.45 -5.89
N ALA A 86 -7.25 29.63 -5.63
CA ALA A 86 -8.44 30.02 -4.88
C ALA A 86 -8.40 29.63 -3.38
N ALA A 87 -7.32 28.99 -2.90
CA ALA A 87 -7.22 28.59 -1.50
C ALA A 87 -7.10 29.83 -0.59
N SER A 88 -8.17 30.14 0.14
CA SER A 88 -8.13 31.05 1.28
C SER A 88 -7.11 30.57 2.31
N VAL A 89 -6.47 31.51 3.00
CA VAL A 89 -5.30 31.41 3.91
C VAL A 89 -5.35 30.27 4.97
N GLN A 90 -6.47 29.57 5.14
CA GLN A 90 -6.61 28.44 6.08
C GLN A 90 -6.63 27.04 5.44
N ASP A 91 -6.80 26.90 4.12
CA ASP A 91 -7.01 25.58 3.51
C ASP A 91 -5.71 25.00 2.91
N THR A 92 -5.56 23.69 3.09
CA THR A 92 -4.47 22.91 2.51
C THR A 92 -4.44 23.12 0.99
N VAL A 93 -3.30 23.62 0.50
CA VAL A 93 -3.09 23.88 -0.92
C VAL A 93 -3.21 22.56 -1.69
N SER A 94 -4.30 22.38 -2.44
CA SER A 94 -4.45 21.25 -3.37
C SER A 94 -3.43 21.42 -4.49
N MET A 95 -2.53 20.44 -4.60
CA MET A 95 -1.58 20.34 -5.70
C MET A 95 -2.06 19.27 -6.68
N GLN A 96 -2.22 19.64 -7.94
CA GLN A 96 -2.62 18.71 -9.00
C GLN A 96 -1.47 18.52 -9.99
N TRP A 97 -1.10 17.26 -10.25
CA TRP A 97 -0.16 16.93 -11.30
C TRP A 97 -0.86 16.95 -12.67
N CYS A 98 -0.30 17.70 -13.63
CA CYS A 98 -0.76 17.75 -15.01
C CYS A 98 0.38 17.32 -15.95
N GLU A 99 0.36 16.07 -16.36
CA GLU A 99 1.34 15.51 -17.30
C GLU A 99 1.17 16.06 -18.72
N LEU A 100 2.26 16.55 -19.31
CA LEU A 100 2.27 17.13 -20.66
C LEU A 100 2.77 16.12 -21.71
N ALA A 101 3.89 15.44 -21.42
CA ALA A 101 4.54 14.52 -22.34
C ALA A 101 5.31 13.44 -21.57
N ALA A 102 5.49 12.28 -22.20
CA ALA A 102 6.24 11.17 -21.65
C ALA A 102 7.17 10.55 -22.71
N TRP A 103 8.27 9.96 -22.25
CA TRP A 103 9.25 9.27 -23.08
C TRP A 103 9.69 7.97 -22.41
N PRO A 104 9.20 6.80 -22.87
CA PRO A 104 9.67 5.50 -22.44
C PRO A 104 11.19 5.35 -22.63
N GLN A 105 11.87 4.65 -21.73
CA GLN A 105 13.32 4.45 -21.78
C GLN A 105 13.80 3.96 -23.14
N GLN A 106 13.04 3.06 -23.78
CA GLN A 106 13.42 2.46 -25.05
C GLN A 106 13.41 3.47 -26.21
N GLN A 107 12.74 4.62 -26.06
CA GLN A 107 12.61 5.64 -27.10
C GLN A 107 13.61 6.79 -26.96
N ILE A 108 14.32 6.89 -25.83
CA ILE A 108 15.24 8.01 -25.58
C ILE A 108 16.67 7.55 -25.86
N HIS A 109 17.30 8.19 -26.84
CA HIS A 109 18.76 8.21 -26.89
C HIS A 109 19.28 9.16 -25.82
N ILE A 110 20.40 8.82 -25.16
CA ILE A 110 21.00 9.64 -24.08
C ILE A 110 21.14 11.11 -24.48
N THR A 111 21.44 11.38 -25.76
CA THR A 111 21.56 12.72 -26.34
C THR A 111 20.27 13.54 -26.38
N ASP A 112 19.11 12.90 -26.28
CA ASP A 112 17.80 13.57 -26.29
C ASP A 112 17.37 14.00 -24.89
N LEU A 113 17.94 13.44 -23.82
CA LEU A 113 17.60 13.84 -22.45
C LEU A 113 17.97 15.31 -22.18
N ASP A 114 19.13 15.77 -22.67
CA ASP A 114 19.54 17.17 -22.55
C ASP A 114 18.59 18.11 -23.29
N LYS A 115 18.09 17.69 -24.46
CA LYS A 115 17.08 18.45 -25.22
C LYS A 115 15.75 18.49 -24.48
N ILE A 116 15.30 17.37 -23.89
CA ILE A 116 14.06 17.31 -23.10
C ILE A 116 14.19 18.21 -21.87
N LYS A 117 15.35 18.19 -21.20
CA LYS A 117 15.67 19.07 -20.07
C LYS A 117 15.64 20.54 -20.49
N PHE A 118 16.23 20.87 -21.63
CA PHE A 118 16.21 22.23 -22.17
C PHE A 118 14.79 22.70 -22.52
N ALA A 119 13.97 21.85 -23.15
CA ALA A 119 12.56 22.14 -23.43
C ALA A 119 11.76 22.41 -22.14
N GLY A 120 12.01 21.65 -21.08
CA GLY A 120 11.41 21.89 -19.76
C GLY A 120 11.86 23.20 -19.12
N GLN A 121 13.13 23.56 -19.26
CA GLN A 121 13.69 24.84 -18.78
C GLN A 121 13.10 26.05 -19.52
N VAL A 122 12.91 25.94 -20.84
CA VAL A 122 12.24 26.98 -21.65
C VAL A 122 10.81 27.19 -21.16
N LEU A 123 10.04 26.11 -20.97
CA LEU A 123 8.68 26.21 -20.45
C LEU A 123 8.64 26.86 -19.05
N ALA A 124 9.56 26.47 -18.18
CA ALA A 124 9.68 27.05 -16.84
C ALA A 124 9.99 28.55 -16.88
N ARG A 125 10.88 28.98 -17.79
CA ARG A 125 11.22 30.39 -18.00
C ARG A 125 10.02 31.19 -18.53
N LEU A 126 9.29 30.66 -19.51
CA LEU A 126 8.09 31.32 -20.05
C LEU A 126 7.02 31.54 -18.97
N MET A 127 6.89 30.60 -18.03
CA MET A 127 5.93 30.70 -16.93
C MET A 127 6.44 31.50 -15.73
N ASP A 128 7.71 31.94 -15.73
CA ASP A 128 8.36 32.51 -14.54
C ASP A 128 8.26 31.58 -13.31
N ARG A 129 8.57 30.29 -13.50
CA ARG A 129 8.47 29.24 -12.47
C ARG A 129 9.73 28.40 -12.38
N PRO A 130 9.98 27.78 -11.21
CA PRO A 130 11.14 26.91 -11.04
C PRO A 130 11.00 25.64 -11.90
N PHE A 131 12.13 25.23 -12.47
CA PHE A 131 12.30 23.94 -13.13
C PHE A 131 12.94 22.94 -12.15
N GLN A 132 12.32 21.76 -12.00
CA GLN A 132 12.85 20.68 -11.19
C GLN A 132 13.15 19.46 -12.07
N PHE A 133 14.39 18.98 -12.00
CA PHE A 133 14.80 17.73 -12.62
C PHE A 133 14.91 16.64 -11.55
N VAL A 134 14.26 15.50 -11.75
CA VAL A 134 14.28 14.36 -10.82
C VAL A 134 14.91 13.16 -11.53
N GLU A 135 16.14 12.85 -11.15
CA GLU A 135 16.91 11.74 -11.72
C GLU A 135 16.31 10.36 -11.38
N PRO A 136 16.54 9.32 -12.21
CA PRO A 136 16.21 7.96 -11.86
C PRO A 136 16.95 7.62 -10.57
N ARG A 137 16.22 7.12 -9.58
CA ARG A 137 16.88 6.54 -8.41
C ARG A 137 17.61 5.31 -8.92
N THR A 138 18.94 5.39 -9.04
CA THR A 138 19.76 4.19 -9.20
C THR A 138 19.34 3.27 -8.07
N PRO A 139 18.76 2.09 -8.34
CA PRO A 139 18.45 1.17 -7.27
C PRO A 139 19.77 0.92 -6.58
N THR A 140 19.92 1.42 -5.35
CA THR A 140 21.09 1.18 -4.53
C THR A 140 21.15 -0.33 -4.41
N ARG A 141 22.00 -0.94 -5.25
CA ARG A 141 22.17 -2.37 -5.33
C ARG A 141 22.70 -2.76 -3.95
N ILE A 142 21.82 -3.32 -3.12
CA ILE A 142 22.15 -3.92 -1.83
C ILE A 142 23.01 -5.15 -2.15
N THR A 143 24.25 -4.90 -2.55
CA THR A 143 25.28 -5.89 -2.83
C THR A 143 26.48 -5.70 -1.89
N ALA A 144 26.50 -4.62 -1.10
CA ALA A 144 27.58 -4.34 -0.16
C ALA A 144 27.57 -5.24 1.10
N PHE A 145 26.52 -6.05 1.32
CA PHE A 145 26.46 -6.96 2.48
C PHE A 145 26.83 -8.41 2.18
N GLN A 146 26.99 -8.82 0.90
CA GLN A 146 27.39 -10.20 0.58
C GLN A 146 28.88 -10.37 0.25
N GLU A 147 29.61 -9.28 -0.02
CA GLU A 147 31.05 -9.38 -0.32
C GLU A 147 31.95 -9.29 0.93
N GLN A 148 31.42 -8.84 2.07
CA GLN A 148 32.19 -8.68 3.29
C GLN A 148 32.15 -9.92 4.22
N GLU A 149 31.17 -10.80 4.01
CA GLU A 149 31.07 -12.08 4.74
C GLU A 149 31.94 -13.17 4.10
N ALA A 150 32.17 -13.11 2.78
CA ALA A 150 33.10 -14.02 2.10
C ALA A 150 34.59 -13.70 2.34
N ALA A 151 34.92 -12.48 2.77
CA ALA A 151 36.31 -12.06 3.05
C ALA A 151 36.72 -12.24 4.52
N SER A 152 35.80 -12.58 5.42
CA SER A 152 36.08 -12.64 6.87
C SER A 152 36.34 -14.06 7.40
N GLU A 153 36.15 -15.11 6.60
CA GLU A 153 36.42 -16.50 7.04
C GLU A 153 37.83 -17.02 6.69
N GLU A 154 38.64 -16.31 5.90
CA GLU A 154 39.94 -16.83 5.44
C GLU A 154 41.16 -16.37 6.27
N ASN A 155 40.99 -15.60 7.37
CA ASN A 155 42.13 -15.00 8.09
C ASN A 155 42.18 -15.24 9.60
N ALA A 156 41.63 -16.36 10.08
CA ALA A 156 41.73 -16.77 11.49
C ALA A 156 42.73 -17.91 11.70
N LEU A 157 44.00 -17.69 11.35
CA LEU A 157 45.12 -18.46 11.87
C LEU A 157 46.37 -17.58 11.87
N VAL A 158 47.20 -17.73 12.91
CA VAL A 158 48.60 -17.26 13.07
C VAL A 158 48.80 -16.14 14.13
N GLU A 159 49.29 -16.63 15.28
CA GLU A 159 50.37 -16.11 16.14
C GLU A 159 50.14 -15.03 17.23
N GLU A 160 50.30 -15.50 18.47
CA GLU A 160 50.97 -14.83 19.60
C GLU A 160 52.43 -14.48 19.22
N PRO A 161 53.05 -13.38 19.72
CA PRO A 161 53.67 -13.44 21.06
C PRO A 161 53.84 -12.11 21.85
N THR A 162 53.91 -12.24 23.18
CA THR A 162 54.94 -11.71 24.11
C THR A 162 55.19 -10.20 24.34
N SER A 163 54.84 -9.78 25.57
CA SER A 163 55.51 -8.94 26.59
C SER A 163 56.01 -7.48 26.39
N LEU A 164 55.67 -6.69 27.42
CA LEU A 164 56.43 -5.62 28.14
C LEU A 164 57.12 -4.51 27.33
N ASP A 165 56.70 -3.25 27.55
CA ASP A 165 57.44 -2.34 28.44
C ASP A 165 56.68 -1.04 28.74
N ALA A 166 57.02 -0.46 29.88
CA ALA A 166 56.43 0.72 30.49
C ALA A 166 56.93 2.03 29.86
N GLU A 167 56.06 3.04 29.75
CA GLU A 167 56.43 4.42 30.03
C GLU A 167 55.19 5.30 30.26
N THR A 168 55.17 5.96 31.43
CA THR A 168 54.19 6.99 31.80
C THR A 168 54.72 8.35 31.37
N PRO A 169 53.90 9.21 30.75
CA PRO A 169 53.84 10.59 31.25
C PRO A 169 52.42 11.19 31.30
N PRO A 170 52.25 12.32 32.02
CA PRO A 170 50.97 12.75 32.58
C PRO A 170 50.27 13.79 31.71
N SER A 171 48.95 13.66 31.56
CA SER A 171 48.00 14.80 31.48
C SER A 171 46.60 14.26 31.20
N ARG A 172 45.95 13.77 32.26
CA ARG A 172 44.53 13.45 32.23
C ARG A 172 43.74 14.75 32.27
N ARG A 173 43.50 15.34 31.09
CA ARG A 173 42.37 16.26 30.91
C ARG A 173 41.11 15.44 31.18
N GLU A 174 40.33 15.87 32.15
CA GLU A 174 38.98 15.38 32.40
C GLU A 174 38.18 15.54 31.10
N HIS A 175 38.09 14.45 30.32
CA HIS A 175 37.10 14.31 29.28
C HIS A 175 35.74 14.28 30.00
N PRO A 176 34.75 15.08 29.55
CA PRO A 176 33.38 14.89 30.01
C PRO A 176 33.02 13.41 29.80
N PRO A 177 32.25 12.78 30.70
CA PRO A 177 31.85 11.40 30.53
C PRO A 177 31.22 11.29 29.14
N THR A 178 31.92 10.60 28.24
CA THR A 178 31.33 10.07 27.03
C THR A 178 30.17 9.24 27.55
N LEU A 179 28.95 9.78 27.43
CA LEU A 179 27.74 8.99 27.51
C LEU A 179 27.94 7.94 26.42
N GLU A 180 28.52 6.80 26.80
CA GLU A 180 28.45 5.57 26.04
C GLU A 180 26.98 5.46 25.74
N THR A 181 26.63 5.84 24.51
CA THR A 181 25.30 5.70 23.98
C THR A 181 25.22 4.19 23.86
N GLU A 182 24.78 3.56 24.95
CA GLU A 182 24.50 2.15 25.06
C GLU A 182 23.60 1.88 23.87
N ALA A 183 24.22 1.39 22.79
CA ALA A 183 23.55 1.20 21.52
C ALA A 183 22.49 0.18 21.85
N LEU A 184 21.26 0.65 22.03
CA LEU A 184 20.10 -0.15 22.36
C LEU A 184 20.17 -1.35 21.43
N ASN A 185 20.48 -2.51 22.00
CA ASN A 185 20.59 -3.76 21.28
C ASN A 185 19.18 -4.11 20.83
N ILE A 186 18.77 -3.52 19.71
CA ILE A 186 17.45 -3.71 19.14
C ILE A 186 17.43 -5.16 18.66
N PRO A 187 16.57 -6.02 19.24
CA PRO A 187 16.51 -7.42 18.84
C PRO A 187 16.14 -7.50 17.36
N GLU A 188 16.95 -8.21 16.59
CA GLU A 188 16.62 -8.53 15.20
C GLU A 188 15.44 -9.50 15.20
N VAL A 189 14.29 -9.07 14.67
CA VAL A 189 13.07 -9.88 14.59
C VAL A 189 13.10 -10.71 13.32
N THR A 190 13.32 -12.01 13.45
CA THR A 190 13.27 -12.96 12.32
C THR A 190 11.84 -13.10 11.81
N VAL A 191 11.66 -13.03 10.49
CA VAL A 191 10.35 -13.22 9.86
C VAL A 191 9.82 -14.62 10.13
N LEU A 192 8.58 -14.73 10.61
CA LEU A 192 7.94 -16.02 10.89
C LEU A 192 7.86 -16.88 9.61
N PRO A 193 8.23 -18.17 9.67
CA PRO A 193 8.10 -19.07 8.53
C PRO A 193 6.63 -19.42 8.25
N LEU A 194 6.31 -19.71 6.99
CA LEU A 194 5.01 -20.26 6.61
C LEU A 194 4.89 -21.72 7.12
N PRO A 195 3.70 -22.15 7.60
CA PRO A 195 2.42 -21.43 7.59
C PRO A 195 2.24 -20.48 8.78
N ILE A 196 1.62 -19.32 8.51
CA ILE A 196 1.24 -18.36 9.56
C ILE A 196 -0.25 -18.53 9.84
N ALA A 197 -0.58 -18.90 11.08
CA ALA A 197 -1.96 -19.10 11.53
C ALA A 197 -2.46 -17.86 12.30
N MET A 198 -3.68 -17.44 11.98
CA MET A 198 -4.44 -16.40 12.68
C MET A 198 -5.87 -16.91 12.93
N PRO A 199 -6.62 -16.30 13.87
CA PRO A 199 -7.92 -16.83 14.32
C PRO A 199 -8.86 -17.22 13.17
N ASP A 200 -8.98 -16.36 12.16
CA ASP A 200 -9.86 -16.63 11.02
C ASP A 200 -9.15 -16.79 9.68
N TRP A 201 -7.81 -16.79 9.62
CA TRP A 201 -7.04 -16.80 8.36
C TRP A 201 -5.74 -17.59 8.48
N HIS A 202 -5.39 -18.38 7.46
CA HIS A 202 -4.16 -19.19 7.39
C HIS A 202 -3.39 -18.94 6.10
N LEU A 203 -2.11 -18.51 6.21
CA LEU A 203 -1.24 -18.21 5.08
C LEU A 203 -0.40 -19.44 4.91
N ARG A 204 -0.70 -20.20 3.87
CA ARG A 204 -0.05 -21.48 3.64
C ARG A 204 0.82 -21.37 2.41
N ARG A 205 2.02 -21.95 2.50
CA ARG A 205 2.88 -22.14 1.34
C ARG A 205 2.26 -23.21 0.44
N THR A 206 2.23 -22.93 -0.86
CA THR A 206 1.87 -23.89 -1.90
C THR A 206 3.10 -24.19 -2.75
N ALA A 207 3.02 -25.15 -3.66
CA ALA A 207 4.13 -25.46 -4.56
C ALA A 207 4.51 -24.28 -5.47
N VAL A 208 3.53 -23.43 -5.82
CA VAL A 208 3.68 -22.32 -6.76
C VAL A 208 3.79 -20.95 -6.07
N GLY A 209 3.52 -20.87 -4.76
CA GLY A 209 3.57 -19.60 -4.03
C GLY A 209 2.93 -19.69 -2.65
N ALA A 210 1.91 -18.85 -2.39
CA ALA A 210 1.19 -18.82 -1.12
C ALA A 210 -0.32 -18.66 -1.33
N VAL A 211 -1.11 -19.10 -0.36
CA VAL A 211 -2.56 -18.94 -0.36
C VAL A 211 -3.05 -18.42 0.99
N TRP A 212 -3.86 -17.36 0.94
CA TRP A 212 -4.63 -16.85 2.06
C TRP A 212 -5.99 -17.54 2.06
N GLN A 213 -6.25 -18.35 3.08
CA GLN A 213 -7.51 -19.11 3.16
C GLN A 213 -8.07 -19.13 4.58
N ARG A 214 -9.39 -19.25 4.70
CA ARG A 214 -10.07 -19.51 5.98
C ARG A 214 -9.70 -20.91 6.50
N PRO A 215 -9.52 -21.12 7.81
CA PRO A 215 -9.28 -22.45 8.36
C PRO A 215 -10.51 -23.35 8.19
N SER A 216 -10.30 -24.66 8.18
CA SER A 216 -11.41 -25.63 8.11
C SER A 216 -12.32 -25.58 9.34
N SER A 217 -11.79 -25.21 10.51
CA SER A 217 -12.54 -24.98 11.75
C SER A 217 -13.55 -23.83 11.61
N TRP A 218 -13.21 -22.79 10.85
CA TRP A 218 -14.12 -21.69 10.55
C TRP A 218 -15.34 -22.19 9.76
N TRP A 219 -15.09 -22.97 8.70
CA TRP A 219 -16.16 -23.60 7.91
C TRP A 219 -17.06 -24.51 8.75
N LEU A 220 -16.46 -25.37 9.58
CA LEU A 220 -17.21 -26.28 10.45
C LEU A 220 -18.09 -25.50 11.44
N THR A 221 -17.56 -24.45 12.07
CA THR A 221 -18.30 -23.62 13.03
C THR A 221 -19.48 -22.92 12.36
N HIS A 222 -19.29 -22.37 11.16
CA HIS A 222 -20.37 -21.74 10.41
C HIS A 222 -21.40 -22.75 9.90
N LEU A 223 -20.98 -23.94 9.49
CA LEU A 223 -21.89 -25.01 9.07
C LEU A 223 -22.77 -25.50 10.22
N VAL A 224 -22.19 -25.72 11.41
CA VAL A 224 -22.94 -26.11 12.61
C VAL A 224 -23.95 -25.03 12.98
N ARG A 225 -23.54 -23.74 12.98
CA ARG A 225 -24.45 -22.61 13.22
C ARG A 225 -25.57 -22.57 12.19
N LEU A 226 -25.26 -22.76 10.90
CA LEU A 226 -26.24 -22.78 9.82
C LEU A 226 -27.30 -23.87 10.04
N ILE A 227 -26.88 -25.10 10.35
CA ILE A 227 -27.78 -26.23 10.60
C ILE A 227 -28.64 -25.96 11.85
N ALA A 228 -28.04 -25.48 12.93
CA ALA A 228 -28.77 -25.17 14.16
C ALA A 228 -29.83 -24.07 13.94
N THR A 229 -29.46 -22.98 13.25
CA THR A 229 -30.40 -21.90 12.91
C THR A 229 -31.50 -22.39 11.97
N PHE A 230 -31.19 -23.25 11.00
CA PHE A 230 -32.18 -23.85 10.11
C PHE A 230 -33.21 -24.71 10.86
N ILE A 231 -32.74 -25.61 11.74
CA ILE A 231 -33.63 -26.45 12.57
C ILE A 231 -34.52 -25.58 13.46
N ALA A 232 -33.94 -24.58 14.12
CA ALA A 232 -34.70 -23.65 14.96
C ALA A 232 -35.77 -22.91 14.13
N THR A 233 -35.41 -22.42 12.94
CA THR A 233 -36.34 -21.74 12.02
C THR A 233 -37.55 -22.63 11.68
N ILE A 234 -37.30 -23.89 11.29
CA ILE A 234 -38.36 -24.85 10.97
C ILE A 234 -39.24 -25.11 12.19
N LEU A 235 -38.65 -25.33 13.37
CA LEU A 235 -39.38 -25.61 14.59
C LEU A 235 -40.33 -24.46 14.96
N PHE A 236 -39.85 -23.21 14.90
CA PHE A 236 -40.69 -22.04 15.18
C PHE A 236 -41.84 -21.87 14.18
N PHE A 237 -41.60 -22.12 12.89
CA PHE A 237 -42.69 -22.10 11.91
C PHE A 237 -43.69 -23.24 12.14
N LEU A 238 -43.24 -24.46 12.41
CA LEU A 238 -44.11 -25.60 12.68
C LEU A 238 -44.96 -25.39 13.94
N LEU A 239 -44.37 -24.87 15.02
CA LEU A 239 -45.09 -24.56 16.26
C LEU A 239 -46.09 -23.41 16.05
N GLY A 240 -45.68 -22.34 15.38
CA GLY A 240 -46.54 -21.19 15.08
C GLY A 240 -47.73 -21.57 14.19
N ILE A 241 -47.47 -22.18 13.03
CA ILE A 241 -48.51 -22.58 12.05
C ILE A 241 -49.35 -23.73 12.60
N GLY A 242 -48.73 -24.70 13.28
CA GLY A 242 -49.42 -25.85 13.87
C GLY A 242 -50.41 -25.42 14.95
N SER A 243 -50.04 -24.44 15.78
CA SER A 243 -50.93 -23.86 16.79
C SER A 243 -52.17 -23.20 16.16
N LEU A 244 -52.00 -22.47 15.05
CA LEU A 244 -53.11 -21.82 14.35
C LEU A 244 -54.04 -22.79 13.61
N THR A 245 -53.51 -23.91 13.13
CA THR A 245 -54.26 -24.81 12.23
C THR A 245 -54.98 -25.95 12.93
N ARG A 246 -54.42 -26.47 14.04
CA ARG A 246 -54.85 -27.78 14.55
C ARG A 246 -55.74 -27.75 15.79
N GLY A 247 -56.05 -26.58 16.37
CA GLY A 247 -56.99 -26.47 17.49
C GLY A 247 -56.65 -27.32 18.73
N PHE A 248 -55.40 -27.81 18.85
CA PHE A 248 -55.03 -28.82 19.86
C PHE A 248 -54.89 -28.27 21.28
N ALA A 249 -54.88 -26.95 21.45
CA ALA A 249 -55.11 -26.26 22.71
C ALA A 249 -55.26 -24.77 22.38
N ALA A 250 -56.20 -24.06 23.03
CA ALA A 250 -56.18 -22.61 22.98
C ALA A 250 -54.90 -22.13 23.68
N VAL A 251 -53.97 -21.54 22.92
CA VAL A 251 -52.75 -20.97 23.46
C VAL A 251 -53.11 -19.61 24.04
N GLU A 252 -53.20 -19.51 25.36
CA GLU A 252 -53.30 -18.23 26.05
C GLU A 252 -51.89 -17.70 26.36
N PRO A 253 -51.51 -16.49 25.92
CA PRO A 253 -52.31 -15.53 25.15
C PRO A 253 -52.34 -15.80 23.63
N GLU A 254 -53.44 -15.41 22.98
CA GLU A 254 -53.72 -15.66 21.55
C GLU A 254 -52.67 -15.10 20.58
N TRP A 255 -51.87 -14.12 21.01
CA TRP A 255 -50.82 -13.53 20.18
C TRP A 255 -49.52 -14.37 20.11
N LEU A 256 -49.35 -15.35 21.00
CA LEU A 256 -48.12 -16.14 21.13
C LEU A 256 -47.73 -16.93 19.86
N PRO A 257 -48.66 -17.54 19.11
CA PRO A 257 -48.35 -18.18 17.82
C PRO A 257 -47.76 -17.21 16.79
N PHE A 258 -48.27 -15.98 16.74
CA PHE A 258 -47.75 -14.93 15.85
C PHE A 258 -46.33 -14.51 16.24
N LEU A 259 -46.02 -14.43 17.54
CA LEU A 259 -44.66 -14.20 18.00
C LEU A 259 -43.72 -15.34 17.54
N GLY A 260 -44.18 -16.60 17.63
CA GLY A 260 -43.42 -17.75 17.12
C GLY A 260 -43.08 -17.64 15.63
N ILE A 261 -44.06 -17.25 14.80
CA ILE A 261 -43.85 -17.01 13.36
C ILE A 261 -42.88 -15.85 13.15
N ALA A 262 -43.02 -14.75 13.89
CA ALA A 262 -42.12 -13.59 13.78
C ALA A 262 -40.66 -13.95 14.11
N VAL A 263 -40.44 -14.74 15.17
CA VAL A 263 -39.12 -15.29 15.51
C VAL A 263 -38.61 -16.19 14.38
N GLY A 264 -39.47 -17.05 13.81
CA GLY A 264 -39.14 -17.86 12.63
C GLY A 264 -38.66 -17.03 11.44
N VAL A 265 -39.34 -15.92 11.12
CA VAL A 265 -38.93 -14.98 10.05
C VAL A 265 -37.58 -14.34 10.34
N LEU A 266 -37.33 -13.92 11.58
CA LEU A 266 -36.05 -13.34 11.99
C LEU A 266 -34.90 -14.35 11.88
N LEU A 267 -35.14 -15.60 12.30
CA LEU A 267 -34.18 -16.70 12.14
C LEU A 267 -33.94 -17.03 10.66
N MET A 268 -34.98 -17.01 9.82
CA MET A 268 -34.84 -17.19 8.37
C MET A 268 -33.98 -16.09 7.75
N PHE A 269 -34.14 -14.83 8.16
CA PHE A 269 -33.29 -13.73 7.72
C PHE A 269 -31.82 -13.94 8.15
N SER A 270 -31.60 -14.35 9.41
CA SER A 270 -30.27 -14.71 9.91
C SER A 270 -29.64 -15.86 9.12
N LEU A 271 -30.44 -16.88 8.75
CA LEU A 271 -30.02 -17.99 7.93
C LEU A 271 -29.57 -17.53 6.53
N VAL A 272 -30.36 -16.68 5.86
CA VAL A 272 -30.00 -16.11 4.55
C VAL A 272 -28.69 -15.32 4.65
N ARG A 273 -28.51 -14.52 5.71
CA ARG A 273 -27.26 -13.80 5.98
C ARG A 273 -26.06 -14.73 6.17
N LEU A 274 -26.23 -15.84 6.92
CA LEU A 274 -25.18 -16.85 7.11
C LEU A 274 -24.80 -17.53 5.79
N ILE A 275 -25.78 -17.91 4.97
CA ILE A 275 -25.54 -18.46 3.63
C ILE A 275 -24.78 -17.46 2.77
N TRP A 276 -25.23 -16.20 2.75
CA TRP A 276 -24.56 -15.13 2.00
C TRP A 276 -23.09 -14.95 2.43
N HIS A 277 -22.81 -15.03 3.73
CA HIS A 277 -21.46 -14.95 4.25
C HIS A 277 -20.59 -16.14 3.82
N LEU A 278 -21.15 -17.35 3.77
CA LEU A 278 -20.44 -18.55 3.30
C LEU A 278 -20.18 -18.51 1.79
N LEU A 279 -21.14 -18.00 1.00
CA LEU A 279 -21.01 -17.87 -0.46
C LEU A 279 -19.97 -16.82 -0.85
N ASN A 280 -19.82 -15.76 -0.06
CA ASN A 280 -18.81 -14.72 -0.24
C ASN A 280 -17.49 -15.02 0.48
N ALA A 281 -17.30 -16.24 0.98
CA ALA A 281 -16.00 -16.65 1.49
C ALA A 281 -15.03 -16.76 0.31
N ASN A 282 -13.98 -15.95 0.36
CA ASN A 282 -12.96 -15.88 -0.68
C ASN A 282 -11.61 -16.34 -0.14
N GLN A 283 -10.77 -16.79 -1.06
CA GLN A 283 -9.37 -17.11 -0.85
C GLN A 283 -8.54 -16.25 -1.81
N VAL A 284 -7.38 -15.80 -1.33
CA VAL A 284 -6.44 -15.03 -2.15
C VAL A 284 -5.28 -15.95 -2.51
N TRP A 285 -5.06 -16.14 -3.80
CA TRP A 285 -3.94 -16.90 -4.33
C TRP A 285 -2.83 -15.95 -4.74
N ILE A 286 -1.61 -16.27 -4.34
CA ILE A 286 -0.38 -15.58 -4.73
C ILE A 286 0.46 -16.61 -5.46
N ASP A 287 0.39 -16.59 -6.79
CA ASP A 287 1.12 -17.50 -7.66
C ASP A 287 2.45 -16.85 -8.05
N GLY A 288 3.53 -17.32 -7.43
CA GLY A 288 4.88 -16.83 -7.68
C GLY A 288 5.47 -17.31 -9.02
N GLN A 289 4.94 -18.40 -9.61
CA GLN A 289 5.38 -18.87 -10.93
C GLN A 289 4.77 -18.02 -12.04
N GLN A 290 3.46 -17.78 -11.97
CA GLN A 290 2.76 -16.94 -12.95
C GLN A 290 2.93 -15.45 -12.67
N ARG A 291 3.47 -15.08 -11.51
CA ARG A 291 3.59 -13.69 -11.03
C ARG A 291 2.24 -12.98 -11.01
N ILE A 292 1.21 -13.67 -10.51
CA ILE A 292 -0.14 -13.11 -10.38
C ILE A 292 -0.72 -13.31 -8.99
N ILE A 293 -1.55 -12.36 -8.57
CA ILE A 293 -2.39 -12.44 -7.37
C ILE A 293 -3.84 -12.37 -7.82
N TYR A 294 -4.68 -13.25 -7.29
CA TYR A 294 -6.10 -13.19 -7.59
C TYR A 294 -6.95 -13.64 -6.41
N GLU A 295 -8.12 -13.03 -6.27
CA GLU A 295 -9.14 -13.46 -5.32
C GLU A 295 -10.10 -14.42 -6.02
N GLN A 296 -10.30 -15.58 -5.39
CA GLN A 296 -11.20 -16.61 -5.87
C GLN A 296 -12.22 -16.98 -4.79
N GLY A 297 -13.50 -17.08 -5.14
CA GLY A 297 -14.52 -17.60 -4.22
C GLY A 297 -14.26 -19.08 -3.89
N THR A 298 -14.36 -19.46 -2.61
CA THR A 298 -14.06 -20.83 -2.17
C THR A 298 -15.04 -21.86 -2.76
N LEU A 299 -16.33 -21.52 -2.81
CA LEU A 299 -17.37 -22.45 -3.26
C LEU A 299 -17.57 -22.41 -4.79
N LEU A 300 -17.77 -21.22 -5.35
CA LEU A 300 -18.11 -21.04 -6.77
C LEU A 300 -16.87 -20.99 -7.68
N ARG A 301 -15.65 -20.92 -7.12
CA ARG A 301 -14.38 -20.78 -7.85
C ARG A 301 -14.30 -19.58 -8.81
N LEU A 302 -15.23 -18.64 -8.69
CA LEU A 302 -15.26 -17.41 -9.47
C LEU A 302 -14.10 -16.50 -9.07
N VAL A 303 -13.34 -16.03 -10.06
CA VAL A 303 -12.27 -15.06 -9.86
C VAL A 303 -12.88 -13.66 -9.81
N ARG A 304 -12.72 -12.96 -8.68
CA ARG A 304 -13.31 -11.62 -8.48
C ARG A 304 -12.42 -10.53 -9.07
N TRP A 305 -11.11 -10.65 -8.86
CA TRP A 305 -10.10 -9.77 -9.44
C TRP A 305 -8.78 -10.52 -9.60
N ARG A 306 -7.93 -10.00 -10.47
CA ARG A 306 -6.59 -10.52 -10.80
C ARG A 306 -5.64 -9.34 -11.01
N LEU A 307 -4.44 -9.45 -10.47
CA LEU A 307 -3.37 -8.47 -10.56
C LEU A 307 -2.06 -9.16 -10.92
N ASP A 308 -1.30 -8.54 -11.81
CA ASP A 308 0.06 -8.99 -12.12
C ASP A 308 1.04 -8.36 -11.14
N PHE A 309 2.09 -9.09 -10.71
CA PHE A 309 3.04 -8.61 -9.70
C PHE A 309 3.68 -7.28 -10.11
N ASP A 310 3.93 -7.12 -11.41
CA ASP A 310 4.59 -5.94 -11.96
C ASP A 310 3.71 -4.68 -11.91
N SER A 311 2.38 -4.85 -11.73
CA SER A 311 1.46 -3.73 -11.51
C SER A 311 1.41 -3.27 -10.04
N ILE A 312 1.91 -4.10 -9.12
CA ILE A 312 1.81 -3.84 -7.69
C ILE A 312 2.94 -2.92 -7.27
N GLN A 313 2.61 -1.76 -6.71
CA GLN A 313 3.60 -0.80 -6.24
C GLN A 313 4.06 -1.10 -4.81
N TYR A 314 3.11 -1.41 -3.93
CA TYR A 314 3.39 -1.70 -2.53
C TYR A 314 2.23 -2.45 -1.86
N LEU A 315 2.55 -3.08 -0.74
CA LEU A 315 1.57 -3.64 0.19
C LEU A 315 1.35 -2.63 1.32
N LEU A 316 0.09 -2.35 1.64
CA LEU A 316 -0.29 -1.44 2.72
C LEU A 316 -1.00 -2.20 3.84
N ILE A 317 -0.46 -2.07 5.05
CA ILE A 317 -1.11 -2.49 6.28
C ILE A 317 -1.83 -1.26 6.84
N THR A 318 -3.15 -1.31 6.90
CA THR A 318 -3.94 -0.34 7.65
C THR A 318 -4.31 -0.99 8.98
N GLN A 319 -4.22 -0.28 10.09
CA GLN A 319 -4.55 -0.85 11.40
C GLN A 319 -5.14 0.18 12.36
N GLU A 320 -5.91 -0.30 13.34
CA GLU A 320 -6.27 0.51 14.50
C GLU A 320 -5.06 0.73 15.41
N ALA A 321 -5.12 1.79 16.23
CA ALA A 321 -4.09 2.01 17.25
C ALA A 321 -4.01 0.78 18.19
N PRO A 322 -2.81 0.19 18.38
CA PRO A 322 -2.66 -1.01 19.19
C PRO A 322 -3.11 -0.79 20.62
N ARG A 323 -3.90 -1.74 21.13
CA ARG A 323 -4.37 -1.76 22.52
C ARG A 323 -3.39 -2.61 23.35
N PRO A 324 -2.71 -2.04 24.36
CA PRO A 324 -1.79 -2.81 25.19
C PRO A 324 -2.58 -3.79 26.06
N GLN A 325 -2.08 -5.02 26.17
CA GLN A 325 -2.64 -6.05 27.05
C GLN A 325 -1.71 -6.32 28.23
N GLY A 326 -2.20 -6.04 29.44
CA GLY A 326 -1.47 -6.26 30.69
C GLY A 326 -0.58 -5.09 31.11
N ARG A 327 0.28 -5.32 32.09
CA ARG A 327 1.24 -4.32 32.60
C ARG A 327 2.63 -4.62 32.01
N ARG A 328 3.28 -3.60 31.42
CA ARG A 328 4.68 -3.70 30.95
C ARG A 328 5.59 -3.99 32.15
N ARG A 329 6.37 -5.05 32.06
CA ARG A 329 7.59 -5.19 32.88
C ARG A 329 8.73 -4.51 32.12
N SER A 330 9.66 -3.89 32.84
CA SER A 330 10.62 -2.93 32.26
C SER A 330 11.40 -3.45 31.04
N THR A 331 11.60 -4.75 30.92
CA THR A 331 12.42 -5.39 29.88
C THR A 331 11.64 -6.28 28.91
N ASP A 332 10.37 -6.58 29.21
CA ASP A 332 9.60 -7.54 28.42
C ASP A 332 8.86 -6.81 27.28
N PRO A 333 8.74 -7.43 26.09
CA PRO A 333 7.95 -6.87 25.01
C PRO A 333 6.49 -6.68 25.45
N MET A 334 5.88 -5.57 25.04
CA MET A 334 4.50 -5.27 25.37
C MET A 334 3.57 -6.11 24.49
N ARG A 335 2.62 -6.83 25.10
CA ARG A 335 1.57 -7.51 24.35
C ARG A 335 0.57 -6.49 23.82
N ILE A 336 0.20 -6.62 22.56
CA ILE A 336 -0.72 -5.72 21.87
C ILE A 336 -1.82 -6.51 21.16
N VAL A 337 -2.99 -5.88 21.03
CA VAL A 337 -4.10 -6.37 20.20
C VAL A 337 -4.65 -5.24 19.35
N GLN A 338 -4.90 -5.55 18.07
CA GLN A 338 -5.36 -4.59 17.08
C GLN A 338 -6.10 -5.25 15.92
N ASP A 339 -6.96 -4.48 15.27
CA ASP A 339 -7.56 -4.86 14.00
C ASP A 339 -6.66 -4.41 12.86
N VAL A 340 -6.45 -5.29 11.88
CA VAL A 340 -5.50 -5.12 10.78
C VAL A 340 -6.17 -5.44 9.45
N TRP A 341 -5.98 -4.57 8.48
CA TRP A 341 -6.39 -4.74 7.10
C TRP A 341 -5.16 -4.75 6.19
N LEU A 342 -5.05 -5.77 5.36
CA LEU A 342 -3.99 -5.90 4.37
C LEU A 342 -4.53 -5.50 3.01
N HIS A 343 -3.90 -4.51 2.39
CA HIS A 343 -4.24 -4.00 1.07
C HIS A 343 -3.06 -4.11 0.11
N ILE A 344 -3.37 -4.32 -1.17
CA ILE A 344 -2.42 -4.16 -2.28
C ILE A 344 -2.78 -2.89 -3.04
N TYR A 345 -1.78 -2.12 -3.43
CA TYR A 345 -1.94 -0.95 -4.28
C TYR A 345 -1.29 -1.15 -5.65
N ASP A 346 -2.06 -1.00 -6.72
CA ASP A 346 -1.61 -1.16 -8.11
C ASP A 346 -1.21 0.17 -8.79
N GLY A 347 -1.17 1.27 -8.03
CA GLY A 347 -0.99 2.61 -8.58
C GLY A 347 -2.29 3.39 -8.82
N GLN A 348 -3.44 2.72 -8.84
CA GLN A 348 -4.74 3.33 -9.08
C GLN A 348 -5.76 3.01 -7.98
N ARG A 349 -5.77 1.79 -7.47
CA ARG A 349 -6.80 1.25 -6.58
C ARG A 349 -6.17 0.41 -5.47
N PHE A 350 -6.90 0.33 -4.36
CA PHE A 350 -6.59 -0.58 -3.26
C PHE A 350 -7.44 -1.84 -3.37
N TYR A 351 -6.80 -2.99 -3.23
CA TYR A 351 -7.44 -4.30 -3.19
C TYR A 351 -7.24 -4.90 -1.80
N LEU A 352 -8.34 -5.18 -1.10
CA LEU A 352 -8.30 -5.80 0.22
C LEU A 352 -7.91 -7.29 0.07
N LEU A 353 -6.79 -7.68 0.66
CA LEU A 353 -6.36 -9.08 0.74
C LEU A 353 -7.02 -9.82 1.90
N ALA A 354 -6.99 -9.20 3.08
CA ALA A 354 -7.49 -9.80 4.30
C ALA A 354 -7.88 -8.72 5.31
N GLN A 355 -8.96 -9.01 6.02
CA GLN A 355 -9.38 -8.29 7.22
C GLN A 355 -9.21 -9.23 8.41
N LEU A 356 -8.43 -8.79 9.39
CA LEU A 356 -7.97 -9.56 10.53
C LEU A 356 -8.41 -8.82 11.79
N HIS A 357 -9.21 -9.48 12.62
CA HIS A 357 -9.70 -8.91 13.87
C HIS A 357 -8.92 -9.45 15.05
N ASP A 358 -8.76 -8.61 16.08
CA ASP A 358 -8.11 -8.95 17.34
C ASP A 358 -6.76 -9.67 17.14
N VAL A 359 -5.93 -9.14 16.23
CA VAL A 359 -4.59 -9.68 15.96
C VAL A 359 -3.72 -9.44 17.18
N GLU A 360 -3.41 -10.53 17.89
CA GLU A 360 -2.51 -10.52 19.03
C GLU A 360 -1.04 -10.56 18.59
N GLY A 361 -0.19 -9.84 19.30
CA GLY A 361 1.26 -9.95 19.14
C GLY A 361 2.02 -9.11 20.16
N GLN A 362 3.22 -8.71 19.78
CA GLN A 362 4.17 -8.06 20.69
C GLN A 362 4.80 -6.82 20.04
N THR A 363 5.26 -5.89 20.86
CA THR A 363 6.08 -4.76 20.43
C THR A 363 7.25 -4.57 21.38
N PHE A 364 8.44 -4.46 20.81
CA PHE A 364 9.67 -4.20 21.56
C PHE A 364 9.86 -2.69 21.81
N ASP A 365 9.19 -1.83 21.02
CA ASP A 365 9.28 -0.38 21.10
C ASP A 365 7.91 0.30 21.25
N TRP A 366 7.30 0.10 22.42
CA TRP A 366 5.96 0.63 22.71
C TRP A 366 5.88 2.17 22.65
N ASP A 367 6.96 2.86 23.03
CA ASP A 367 6.94 4.32 23.12
C ASP A 367 6.95 4.94 21.71
N ASN A 368 7.69 4.36 20.76
CA ASN A 368 7.58 4.73 19.35
C ASN A 368 6.22 4.34 18.78
N VAL A 369 5.73 3.12 19.01
CA VAL A 369 4.40 2.70 18.51
C VAL A 369 3.29 3.65 18.98
N ARG A 370 3.32 4.05 20.25
CA ARG A 370 2.35 4.99 20.83
C ARG A 370 2.46 6.40 20.24
N THR A 371 3.68 6.84 19.93
CA THR A 371 3.92 8.15 19.32
C THR A 371 3.45 8.16 17.87
N HIS A 372 3.80 7.14 17.10
CA HIS A 372 3.39 6.97 15.71
C HIS A 372 1.89 6.75 15.56
N GLY A 373 1.24 6.05 16.50
CA GLY A 373 -0.22 5.86 16.48
C GLY A 373 -1.02 7.16 16.58
N ARG A 374 -0.39 8.28 16.94
CA ARG A 374 -1.01 9.62 16.94
C ARG A 374 -0.80 10.38 15.63
N THR A 375 0.19 10.00 14.83
CA THR A 375 0.55 10.66 13.59
C THR A 375 0.02 9.85 12.41
N LYS A 376 -0.90 10.43 11.62
CA LYS A 376 -1.44 9.81 10.40
C LYS A 376 -0.44 9.90 9.26
N THR A 377 0.62 9.09 9.36
CA THR A 377 1.71 9.06 8.38
C THR A 377 2.01 7.63 7.96
N ARG A 378 1.98 7.40 6.65
CA ARG A 378 2.45 6.16 6.05
C ARG A 378 3.95 6.01 6.28
N ARG A 379 4.37 4.84 6.76
CA ARG A 379 5.79 4.55 7.04
C ARG A 379 6.15 3.13 6.62
N ALA A 380 7.42 2.86 6.40
CA ALA A 380 7.88 1.52 6.09
C ALA A 380 7.63 0.60 7.31
N LEU A 381 7.24 -0.64 7.06
CA LEU A 381 7.05 -1.62 8.12
C LEU A 381 8.37 -1.93 8.82
N GLN A 382 8.36 -1.91 10.16
CA GLN A 382 9.43 -2.45 10.99
C GLN A 382 8.85 -3.49 11.95
N LEU A 383 9.30 -4.74 11.88
CA LEU A 383 8.75 -5.84 12.69
C LEU A 383 9.08 -5.71 14.19
N VAL A 384 10.11 -4.94 14.55
CA VAL A 384 10.42 -4.59 15.95
C VAL A 384 9.27 -3.82 16.62
N GLU A 385 8.54 -3.03 15.85
CA GLU A 385 7.40 -2.25 16.33
C GLU A 385 6.10 -3.07 16.36
N TYR A 386 5.96 -4.04 15.45
CA TYR A 386 4.76 -4.87 15.34
C TYR A 386 5.14 -6.33 15.04
N ASP A 387 5.51 -7.05 16.08
CA ASP A 387 5.74 -8.49 16.03
C ASP A 387 4.38 -9.21 16.16
N THR A 388 3.61 -9.18 15.07
CA THR A 388 2.29 -9.83 15.01
C THR A 388 2.18 -10.71 13.76
N PRO A 389 1.38 -11.79 13.78
CA PRO A 389 1.22 -12.68 12.63
C PRO A 389 0.80 -11.97 11.34
N ALA A 390 -0.03 -10.92 11.45
CA ALA A 390 -0.47 -10.13 10.30
C ALA A 390 0.69 -9.40 9.59
N HIS A 391 1.61 -8.85 10.38
CA HIS A 391 2.76 -8.08 9.89
C HIS A 391 3.82 -9.01 9.29
N HIS A 392 4.04 -10.17 9.91
CA HIS A 392 4.86 -11.24 9.32
C HIS A 392 4.28 -11.77 8.01
N ALA A 393 2.96 -11.98 7.95
CA ALA A 393 2.29 -12.41 6.73
C ALA A 393 2.42 -11.36 5.62
N ALA A 394 2.26 -10.07 5.95
CA ALA A 394 2.47 -8.98 5.02
C ALA A 394 3.91 -8.94 4.47
N GLN A 395 4.91 -9.10 5.35
CA GLN A 395 6.32 -9.17 4.94
C GLN A 395 6.58 -10.36 4.02
N GLN A 396 6.09 -11.56 4.36
CA GLN A 396 6.21 -12.76 3.51
C GLN A 396 5.57 -12.56 2.13
N ILE A 397 4.38 -11.96 2.08
CA ILE A 397 3.69 -11.67 0.81
C ILE A 397 4.50 -10.67 -0.01
N ALA A 398 4.97 -9.60 0.60
CA ALA A 398 5.82 -8.60 -0.05
C ALA A 398 7.14 -9.19 -0.56
N ASP A 399 7.77 -10.10 0.18
CA ASP A 399 9.01 -10.78 -0.23
C ASP A 399 8.77 -11.71 -1.42
N ILE A 400 7.58 -12.32 -1.53
CA ILE A 400 7.18 -13.13 -2.70
C ILE A 400 6.97 -12.23 -3.92
N ILE A 401 6.32 -11.09 -3.75
CA ILE A 401 5.97 -10.17 -4.85
C ILE A 401 7.15 -9.26 -5.26
N LYS A 402 8.11 -9.04 -4.35
CA LYS A 402 9.23 -8.09 -4.44
C LYS A 402 8.81 -6.62 -4.39
N VAL A 403 7.92 -6.28 -3.46
CA VAL A 403 7.43 -4.90 -3.25
C VAL A 403 7.62 -4.45 -1.80
N PRO A 404 7.75 -3.15 -1.52
CA PRO A 404 7.85 -2.67 -0.14
C PRO A 404 6.52 -2.82 0.62
N VAL A 405 6.62 -2.94 1.95
CA VAL A 405 5.47 -2.90 2.87
C VAL A 405 5.43 -1.57 3.60
N TYR A 406 4.27 -0.93 3.58
CA TYR A 406 3.98 0.25 4.36
C TYR A 406 2.91 -0.02 5.40
N ILE A 407 2.92 0.75 6.49
CA ILE A 407 1.92 0.72 7.53
C ILE A 407 1.29 2.11 7.69
N ASP A 408 -0.02 2.13 7.98
CA ASP A 408 -0.85 3.29 8.21
C ASP A 408 -1.80 3.04 9.40
N THR A 409 -1.91 4.00 10.32
CA THR A 409 -2.72 3.88 11.54
C THR A 409 -3.88 4.88 11.47
N ILE A 410 -5.12 4.40 11.60
CA ILE A 410 -6.34 5.18 11.34
C ILE A 410 -6.91 5.93 12.54
#